data_AF-A0ABC8S680-F1
#
_entry.id   AF-A0ABC8S680-F1
#
_cell.length_a   1.000
_cell.length_b   1.000
_cell.length_c   1.000
_cell.angle_alpha   90.00
_cell.angle_beta   90.00
_cell.angle_gamma   90.00
#
_symmetry.space_group_name_H-M   'P 1'
#
loop_
_entity.id
_entity.type
_entity.pdbx_description
1 polymer ?
#
loop_
_entity_poly.entity_id
_entity_poly.type
_entity_poly.pdbx_seq_one_letter_code
_entity_poly.pdbx_strand_id
1 'polypeptide(L)' 'MRVPVIQLLLGQVGLVSGDQMLSIWRYVVVGAVVAAAVLTPSTDPLTQILLAGPLLGLYLGGAWMVKLIGR' A
#
# COMPACT_ATOMS: atom_id res chain seq x y z
N MET A 1 -8.91 1.63 -5.13
CA MET A 1 -8.66 1.27 -6.55
C MET A 1 -7.74 2.25 -7.30
N ARG A 2 -7.68 3.56 -6.99
CA ARG A 2 -6.82 4.51 -7.72
C ARG A 2 -5.34 4.58 -7.27
N VAL A 3 -4.97 3.80 -6.24
CA VAL A 3 -3.65 3.87 -5.58
C VAL A 3 -2.48 3.69 -6.55
N PRO A 4 -2.46 2.70 -7.48
CA PRO A 4 -1.31 2.48 -8.36
C PRO A 4 -1.03 3.64 -9.30
N VAL A 5 -2.08 4.30 -9.83
CA VAL A 5 -1.92 5.43 -10.76
C VAL A 5 -1.24 6.60 -10.06
N ILE A 6 -1.64 6.91 -8.82
CA ILE A 6 -1.03 8.00 -8.06
C ILE A 6 0.44 7.68 -7.75
N GLN A 7 0.73 6.43 -7.36
CA GLN A 7 2.10 6.00 -7.09
C GLN A 7 3.01 6.16 -8.32
N LEU A 8 2.51 5.79 -9.50
CA LEU A 8 3.23 5.96 -10.77
C LEU A 8 3.48 7.42 -11.10
N LEU A 9 2.47 8.29 -10.97
CA LEU A 9 2.63 9.72 -11.23
C LEU A 9 3.69 10.33 -10.30
N LEU A 10 3.62 10.02 -9.00
CA LEU A 10 4.60 10.47 -8.02
C LEU A 10 6.01 9.94 -8.30
N GLY A 11 6.11 8.69 -8.75
CA GLY A 11 7.38 8.09 -9.19
C GLY A 11 7.96 8.74 -10.44
N GLN A 12 7.11 9.05 -11.42
CA GLN A 12 7.52 9.71 -12.66
C GLN A 12 8.03 11.13 -12.46
N VAL A 13 7.47 11.87 -11.51
CA VAL A 13 7.96 13.21 -11.15
C VAL A 13 9.14 13.18 -10.16
N GLY A 14 9.60 11.98 -9.75
CA GLY A 14 10.74 11.81 -8.86
C GLY A 14 10.48 12.14 -7.38
N LEU A 15 9.21 12.27 -6.97
CA LEU A 15 8.85 12.57 -5.58
C LEU A 15 9.00 11.35 -4.65
N VAL A 16 8.86 10.14 -5.18
CA VAL A 16 9.03 8.88 -4.46
C VAL A 16 9.72 7.86 -5.36
N SER A 17 10.61 7.04 -4.80
CA SER A 17 11.18 5.89 -5.53
C SER A 17 10.50 4.59 -5.14
N GLY A 18 10.54 3.60 -6.04
CA GLY A 18 10.03 2.26 -5.75
C GLY A 18 10.74 1.64 -4.53
N ASP A 19 12.04 1.86 -4.38
CA ASP A 19 12.80 1.41 -3.20
C ASP A 19 12.37 2.12 -1.91
N GLN A 20 12.09 3.42 -1.95
CA GLN A 20 11.57 4.14 -0.80
C GLN A 20 10.21 3.59 -0.37
N MET A 21 9.32 3.36 -1.33
CA MET A 21 8.01 2.77 -1.06
C MET A 21 8.15 1.37 -0.46
N LEU A 22 8.97 0.51 -1.07
CA LEU A 22 9.22 -0.80 -0.51
C LEU A 22 9.87 -0.69 0.88
N SER A 23 10.80 0.21 1.15
CA SER A 23 11.46 0.31 2.48
C SER A 23 10.50 0.50 3.66
N ILE A 24 9.33 1.11 3.41
CA ILE A 24 8.32 1.41 4.44
C ILE A 24 7.11 0.46 4.41
N TRP A 25 7.12 -0.59 3.59
CA TRP A 25 5.96 -1.47 3.36
C TRP A 25 5.33 -2.01 4.66
N ARG A 26 6.17 -2.37 5.64
CA ARG A 26 5.75 -2.84 6.96
C ARG A 26 4.93 -1.82 7.76
N TYR A 27 5.24 -0.53 7.64
CA TYR A 27 4.48 0.53 8.31
C TYR A 27 3.11 0.71 7.65
N VAL A 28 3.03 0.54 6.33
CA VAL A 28 1.76 0.56 5.59
C VAL A 28 0.87 -0.62 5.99
N VAL A 29 1.44 -1.81 6.18
CA VAL A 29 0.72 -2.98 6.72
C VAL A 29 0.11 -2.67 8.08
N VAL A 30 0.92 -2.18 9.03
CA VAL A 30 0.44 -1.86 10.38
C VAL A 30 -0.64 -0.77 10.32
N GLY A 31 -0.43 0.30 9.55
CA GLY A 31 -1.41 1.38 9.40
C GLY A 31 -2.72 0.91 8.78
N ALA A 32 -2.68 0.03 7.77
CA ALA A 32 -3.87 -0.52 7.13
C ALA A 32 -4.68 -1.43 8.08
N VAL A 33 -4.00 -2.27 8.87
CA VAL A 33 -4.65 -3.13 9.87
C VAL A 33 -5.23 -2.30 11.00
N VAL A 34 -4.51 -1.29 11.49
CA VAL A 34 -5.04 -0.37 12.52
C VAL A 34 -6.26 0.39 11.99
N ALA A 35 -6.22 0.89 10.75
CA ALA A 35 -7.36 1.57 10.15
C ALA A 35 -8.56 0.63 9.99
N ALA A 36 -8.35 -0.62 9.57
CA ALA A 36 -9.40 -1.63 9.49
C ALA A 36 -9.97 -1.97 10.88
N ALA A 37 -9.14 -2.04 11.93
CA ALA A 37 -9.60 -2.29 13.30
C ALA A 37 -10.44 -1.14 13.87
N VAL A 38 -10.15 0.10 13.45
CA VAL A 38 -10.95 1.28 13.84
C VAL A 38 -12.26 1.36 13.05
N LEU A 39 -12.24 0.99 11.77
CA LEU A 39 -13.40 1.11 10.87
C LEU A 39 -14.43 -0.02 11.04
N THR A 40 -13.97 -1.21 11.43
CA THR A 40 -14.85 -2.37 11.62
C THR A 40 -15.01 -2.66 13.12
N PRO A 41 -16.24 -2.87 13.63
CA PRO A 41 -16.44 -3.23 15.03
C PRO A 41 -15.93 -4.65 15.37
N SER A 42 -15.50 -5.43 14.37
CA SER A 42 -14.88 -6.73 14.56
C SER A 42 -13.35 -6.65 14.50
N THR A 43 -12.70 -7.25 15.49
CA THR A 43 -11.23 -7.33 15.59
C THR A 43 -10.71 -8.73 15.22
N ASP A 44 -11.50 -9.51 14.48
CA ASP A 44 -11.11 -10.85 14.07
C ASP A 44 -10.05 -10.79 12.95
N PRO A 45 -8.95 -11.58 13.02
CA PRO A 45 -7.85 -11.49 12.07
C PRO A 45 -8.25 -11.71 10.61
N LEU A 46 -9.26 -12.55 10.36
CA LEU A 46 -9.70 -12.87 9.01
C LEU A 46 -10.36 -11.66 8.33
N THR A 47 -11.30 -11.00 9.01
CA THR A 47 -11.96 -9.79 8.49
C THR A 47 -10.95 -8.67 8.27
N GLN A 48 -10.00 -8.51 9.20
CA GLN A 48 -8.95 -7.51 9.08
C GLN A 48 -8.07 -7.74 7.85
N ILE A 49 -7.67 -8.99 7.57
CA ILE A 49 -6.91 -9.35 6.36
C ILE A 49 -7.76 -9.15 5.10
N LEU A 50 -9.05 -9.49 5.13
CA LEU A 50 -9.93 -9.35 3.96
C LEU A 50 -10.12 -7.86 3.56
N LEU A 51 -10.14 -6.96 4.54
CA LEU A 51 -10.27 -5.52 4.32
C LEU A 51 -8.93 -4.86 3.98
N ALA A 52 -7.86 -5.18 4.70
CA ALA A 52 -6.54 -4.59 4.49
C ALA A 52 -5.81 -5.21 3.28
N GLY A 53 -6.01 -6.50 3.02
CA GLY A 53 -5.32 -7.28 2.00
C GLY A 53 -5.40 -6.67 0.59
N PRO A 54 -6.58 -6.30 0.08
CA PRO A 54 -6.71 -5.63 -1.22
C PRO A 54 -5.97 -4.29 -1.27
N LEU A 55 -5.99 -3.50 -0.19
CA LEU A 55 -5.27 -2.22 -0.12
C LEU A 55 -3.75 -2.42 -0.13
N LEU A 56 -3.26 -3.41 0.61
CA LEU A 56 -1.85 -3.78 0.65
C LEU A 56 -1.37 -4.35 -0.68
N GLY A 57 -2.19 -5.17 -1.35
CA GLY A 57 -1.91 -5.67 -2.69
C GLY A 57 -1.76 -4.53 -3.71
N LEU A 58 -2.65 -3.54 -3.66
CA LEU A 58 -2.54 -2.35 -4.51
C LEU A 58 -1.30 -1.52 -4.21
N TYR A 59 -0.97 -1.32 -2.93
CA TYR A 59 0.22 -0.57 -2.53
C TYR A 59 1.50 -1.25 -3.01
N LEU A 60 1.66 -2.55 -2.72
CA LEU A 60 2.82 -3.34 -3.09
C LEU A 60 2.94 -3.48 -4.61
N GLY A 61 1.83 -3.78 -5.30
CA GLY A 61 1.79 -3.88 -6.75
C GLY A 61 2.22 -2.59 -7.43
N GLY A 62 1.70 -1.44 -6.98
CA GLY A 62 2.11 -0.16 -7.53
C GLY A 62 3.53 0.25 -7.13
N ALA A 63 4.00 -0.07 -5.92
CA ALA A 63 5.40 0.15 -5.52
C ALA A 63 6.38 -0.64 -6.42
N TRP A 64 6.06 -1.91 -6.71
CA TRP A 64 6.80 -2.71 -7.67
C TRP A 64 6.75 -2.13 -9.08
N MET A 65 5.58 -1.67 -9.52
CA MET A 65 5.43 -1.05 -10.82
C MET A 65 6.26 0.23 -10.95
N VAL A 66 6.30 1.08 -9.92
CA VAL A 66 7.20 2.24 -9.84
C VAL A 66 8.66 1.80 -9.87
N LYS A 67 9.04 0.73 -9.17
CA LYS A 67 10.42 0.21 -9.18
C LYS A 67 10.86 -0.36 -10.53
N LEU A 68 9.93 -0.94 -11.29
CA LEU A 68 10.21 -1.55 -12.59
C LEU A 68 10.22 -0.51 -13.72
N ILE A 69 9.42 0.56 -13.59
CA ILE A 69 9.25 1.60 -14.62
C ILE A 69 10.13 2.83 -14.34
N GLY A 70 10.17 3.26 -13.08
CA GLY A 70 11.08 4.28 -12.59
C GLY A 70 12.41 3.65 -12.18
N ARG A 71 13.51 4.38 -12.39
CA ARG A 71 14.84 3.97 -11.95
C ARG A 71 14.94 3.88 -10.43
#